data_AF-A0A2U9R3Q8-F1
#
_entry.id   AF-A0A2U9R3Q8-F1
#
_cell.length_a   1.000
_cell.length_b   1.000
_cell.length_c   1.000
_cell.angle_alpha   90.00
_cell.angle_beta   90.00
_cell.angle_gamma   90.00
#
_symmetry.space_group_name_H-M   'P 1'
#
loop_
_entity.id
_entity.type
_entity.pdbx_description
1 polymer ?
#
loop_
_entity_poly.entity_id
_entity_poly.type
_entity_poly.pdbx_seq_one_letter_code
_entity_poly.pdbx_strand_id
1 'polypeptide(L)'
;MSASMRRETFSSRQTMIKFYKFPVTTQVFHVSKYSFALVNLKPIVPGHVLVVPFRQVPTLEELPEIESIDFFQTVLRVEKFIKKVYTSDALNVAIQDGVAAGQSVPHVHCHLIPRYLKDGWGDGIYQVLEENEGLMRGKWWLQVCEAMQVAKDEERKERTMEVMEKEAEWLKGKMKEWLLESGQWKNEYDC
;
A
#
# COMPACT_ATOMS: atom_id res chain seq x y z
N MET A 1 3.96 -33.31 -42.92
CA MET A 1 3.78 -32.01 -42.24
C MET A 1 2.78 -32.20 -41.11
N SER A 2 3.24 -32.17 -39.87
CA SER A 2 2.39 -32.13 -38.67
C SER A 2 3.29 -31.64 -37.53
N ALA A 3 3.26 -30.33 -37.27
CA ALA A 3 4.00 -29.71 -36.20
C ALA A 3 3.15 -29.80 -34.93
N SER A 4 3.50 -30.74 -34.05
CA SER A 4 3.10 -30.75 -32.65
C SER A 4 3.75 -29.56 -31.96
N MET A 5 3.03 -28.44 -31.85
CA MET A 5 3.42 -27.32 -31.00
C MET A 5 3.15 -27.73 -29.55
N ARG A 6 4.23 -28.09 -28.85
CA ARG A 6 4.24 -28.26 -27.40
C ARG A 6 3.75 -26.97 -26.77
N ARG A 7 2.68 -27.08 -25.97
CA ARG A 7 2.22 -26.02 -25.08
C ARG A 7 3.32 -25.80 -24.04
N GLU A 8 4.08 -24.72 -24.20
CA GLU A 8 4.94 -24.24 -23.12
C GLU A 8 4.02 -23.64 -22.05
N THR A 9 3.89 -24.37 -20.96
CA THR A 9 3.20 -23.94 -19.75
C THR A 9 4.00 -22.82 -19.10
N PHE A 10 3.42 -21.62 -19.02
CA PHE A 10 4.01 -20.46 -18.33
C PHE A 10 3.97 -20.71 -16.81
N SER A 11 4.92 -21.50 -16.32
CA SER A 11 5.21 -21.67 -14.90
C SER A 11 6.36 -20.74 -14.50
N SER A 12 6.17 -19.99 -13.40
CA SER A 12 7.21 -19.37 -12.58
C SER A 12 8.01 -18.17 -13.15
N ARG A 13 7.46 -16.96 -13.04
CA ARG A 13 8.25 -15.75 -12.75
C ARG A 13 7.48 -14.88 -11.77
N GLN A 14 7.74 -15.04 -10.47
CA GLN A 14 7.45 -13.97 -9.51
C GLN A 14 8.40 -12.82 -9.86
N THR A 15 7.92 -11.87 -10.65
CA THR A 15 8.64 -10.63 -10.90
C THR A 15 8.80 -9.90 -9.57
N MET A 16 10.05 -9.59 -9.19
CA MET A 16 10.36 -8.82 -7.98
C MET A 16 9.56 -7.52 -7.98
N ILE A 17 8.69 -7.34 -6.97
CA ILE A 17 7.90 -6.13 -6.79
C ILE A 17 8.72 -5.13 -6.00
N LYS A 18 8.74 -3.88 -6.45
CA LYS A 18 9.47 -2.79 -5.81
C LYS A 18 8.54 -1.63 -5.49
N PHE A 19 8.67 -1.11 -4.28
CA PHE A 19 8.18 0.20 -3.92
C PHE A 19 9.36 1.18 -4.01
N TYR A 20 9.42 1.96 -5.10
CA TYR A 20 10.60 2.75 -5.46
C TYR A 20 11.86 1.86 -5.55
N LYS A 21 12.82 2.04 -4.64
CA LYS A 21 14.05 1.25 -4.57
C LYS A 21 13.95 0.04 -3.63
N PHE A 22 12.87 -0.06 -2.87
CA PHE A 22 12.70 -1.08 -1.82
C PHE A 22 12.06 -2.35 -2.41
N PRO A 23 12.70 -3.53 -2.30
CA PRO A 23 12.05 -4.79 -2.65
C PRO A 23 10.97 -5.11 -1.61
N VAL A 24 9.73 -5.31 -2.05
CA VAL A 24 8.57 -5.49 -1.16
C VAL A 24 7.74 -6.74 -1.47
N THR A 25 8.24 -7.63 -2.33
CA THR A 25 7.49 -8.79 -2.85
C THR A 25 6.80 -9.62 -1.77
N THR A 26 7.46 -9.85 -0.63
CA THR A 26 6.90 -10.69 0.45
C THR A 26 5.92 -9.94 1.35
N GLN A 27 5.85 -8.62 1.24
CA GLN A 27 4.89 -7.75 1.96
C GLN A 27 3.59 -7.54 1.19
N VAL A 28 3.53 -7.98 -0.07
CA VAL A 28 2.37 -7.81 -0.96
C VAL A 28 1.30 -8.86 -0.67
N PHE A 29 0.07 -8.41 -0.39
CA PHE A 29 -1.07 -9.29 -0.12
C PHE A 29 -2.13 -9.27 -1.24
N HIS A 30 -2.11 -8.27 -2.13
CA HIS A 30 -3.01 -8.19 -3.28
C HIS A 30 -2.32 -7.58 -4.50
N VAL A 31 -2.64 -8.08 -5.70
CA VAL A 31 -2.16 -7.58 -6.98
C VAL A 31 -3.34 -7.45 -7.94
N SER A 32 -3.29 -6.40 -8.75
CA SER A 32 -4.20 -6.09 -9.86
C SER A 32 -3.37 -5.94 -11.14
N LYS A 33 -3.96 -5.40 -12.22
CA LYS A 33 -3.25 -5.32 -13.51
C LYS A 33 -2.11 -4.29 -13.47
N TYR A 34 -2.32 -3.15 -12.83
CA TYR A 34 -1.35 -2.06 -12.77
C TYR A 34 -0.96 -1.65 -11.35
N SER A 35 -1.56 -2.26 -10.33
CA SER A 35 -1.34 -1.89 -8.93
C SER A 35 -1.19 -3.10 -8.00
N PHE A 36 -0.61 -2.87 -6.84
CA PHE A 36 -0.47 -3.85 -5.77
C PHE A 36 -0.75 -3.22 -4.41
N ALA A 37 -1.06 -4.05 -3.41
CA ALA A 37 -1.26 -3.63 -2.03
C ALA A 37 -0.31 -4.37 -1.10
N LEU A 38 0.28 -3.64 -0.16
CA LEU A 38 1.27 -4.15 0.79
C LEU A 38 1.02 -3.67 2.22
N VAL A 39 1.55 -4.43 3.18
CA VAL A 39 1.54 -4.03 4.60
C VAL A 39 2.58 -2.94 4.87
N ASN A 40 2.28 -2.00 5.76
CA ASN A 40 3.15 -0.85 6.04
C ASN A 40 4.28 -1.21 7.02
N LEU A 41 5.53 -0.77 6.82
CA LEU A 41 6.63 -1.01 7.76
C LEU A 41 6.36 -0.39 9.14
N LYS A 42 5.78 0.82 9.16
CA LYS A 42 5.42 1.57 10.38
C LYS A 42 3.92 1.87 10.33
N PRO A 43 3.06 0.90 10.66
CA PRO A 43 1.63 1.13 10.69
C PRO A 43 1.28 2.11 11.82
N ILE A 44 0.34 3.02 11.55
CA ILE A 44 -0.16 3.98 12.55
C ILE A 44 -1.12 3.27 13.50
N VAL A 45 -1.94 2.38 12.93
CA VAL A 45 -2.84 1.46 13.63
C VAL A 45 -2.79 0.10 12.93
N PRO A 46 -3.19 -1.00 13.59
CA PRO A 46 -3.36 -2.30 12.95
C PRO A 46 -4.22 -2.19 11.67
N GLY A 47 -3.76 -2.82 10.58
CA GLY A 47 -4.43 -2.74 9.28
C GLY A 47 -4.14 -1.49 8.46
N HIS A 48 -3.22 -0.61 8.90
CA HIS A 48 -2.67 0.43 8.03
C HIS A 48 -1.85 -0.24 6.90
N VAL A 49 -2.41 -0.20 5.69
CA VAL A 49 -1.81 -0.75 4.46
C VAL A 49 -1.63 0.33 3.40
N LEU A 50 -0.84 0.01 2.37
CA LEU A 50 -0.60 0.87 1.23
C LEU A 50 -1.13 0.23 -0.07
N VAL A 51 -1.63 1.04 -0.99
CA VAL A 51 -1.87 0.67 -2.39
C VAL A 51 -0.94 1.48 -3.28
N VAL A 52 -0.28 0.83 -4.24
CA VAL A 52 0.83 1.39 -5.02
C VAL A 52 0.70 0.91 -6.47
N PRO A 53 0.85 1.77 -7.50
CA PRO A 53 0.97 1.33 -8.88
C PRO A 53 2.31 0.60 -9.11
N PHE A 54 2.39 -0.26 -10.12
CA PHE A 54 3.67 -0.86 -10.54
C PHE A 54 4.59 0.18 -11.19
N ARG A 55 4.01 1.18 -11.88
CA ARG A 55 4.74 2.28 -12.49
C ARG A 55 5.29 3.20 -11.40
N GLN A 56 6.62 3.33 -11.37
CA GLN A 56 7.32 4.18 -10.42
C GLN A 56 7.31 5.65 -10.87
N VAL A 57 6.24 6.36 -10.56
CA VAL A 57 6.13 7.81 -10.73
C VAL A 57 5.89 8.48 -9.38
N PRO A 58 6.47 9.66 -9.11
CA PRO A 58 6.32 10.33 -7.82
C PRO A 58 4.94 10.96 -7.64
N THR A 59 4.27 11.37 -8.71
CA THR A 59 3.00 12.10 -8.61
C THR A 59 1.85 11.43 -9.35
N LEU A 60 0.60 11.71 -8.94
CA LEU A 60 -0.60 11.19 -9.60
C LEU A 60 -0.76 11.69 -11.03
N GLU A 61 -0.34 12.93 -11.31
CA GLU A 61 -0.44 13.53 -12.66
C GLU A 61 0.39 12.79 -13.72
N GLU A 62 1.41 12.05 -13.29
CA GLU A 62 2.27 11.24 -14.17
C GLU A 62 1.70 9.85 -14.47
N LEU A 63 0.59 9.44 -13.83
CA LEU A 63 -0.07 8.16 -14.12
C LEU A 63 -0.90 8.25 -15.39
N PRO A 64 -0.69 7.33 -16.36
CA PRO A 64 -1.62 7.18 -17.48
C PRO A 64 -3.04 6.86 -17.00
N GLU A 65 -4.04 7.33 -17.74
CA GLU A 65 -5.47 7.15 -17.39
C GLU A 65 -5.85 5.69 -17.08
N ILE A 66 -5.36 4.73 -17.87
CA ILE A 66 -5.63 3.30 -17.64
C ILE A 66 -5.06 2.79 -16.31
N GLU A 67 -3.89 3.31 -15.90
CA GLU A 67 -3.23 2.92 -14.66
C GLU A 67 -3.85 3.63 -13.47
N SER A 68 -4.27 4.90 -13.62
CA SER A 68 -4.96 5.63 -12.55
C SER A 68 -6.34 5.02 -12.24
N ILE A 69 -7.07 4.57 -13.27
CA ILE A 69 -8.33 3.83 -13.09
C ILE A 69 -8.11 2.55 -12.28
N ASP A 70 -7.14 1.71 -12.67
CA ASP A 70 -6.81 0.47 -11.95
C ASP A 70 -6.33 0.75 -10.51
N PHE A 71 -5.53 1.81 -10.32
CA PHE A 71 -5.07 2.26 -9.02
C PHE A 71 -6.24 2.60 -8.08
N PHE A 72 -7.14 3.49 -8.49
CA PHE A 72 -8.29 3.86 -7.65
C PHE A 72 -9.29 2.72 -7.48
N GLN A 73 -9.48 1.86 -8.48
CA GLN A 73 -10.28 0.63 -8.32
C GLN A 73 -9.67 -0.31 -7.29
N THR A 74 -8.34 -0.42 -7.26
CA THR A 74 -7.61 -1.21 -6.26
C THR A 74 -7.71 -0.58 -4.87
N VAL A 75 -7.60 0.74 -4.76
CA VAL A 75 -7.84 1.48 -3.49
C VAL A 75 -9.22 1.16 -2.94
N LEU A 76 -10.28 1.32 -3.73
CA LEU A 76 -11.66 1.04 -3.31
C LEU A 76 -11.87 -0.44 -2.91
N ARG A 77 -11.20 -1.36 -3.60
CA ARG A 77 -11.28 -2.79 -3.29
C ARG A 77 -10.62 -3.09 -1.95
N VAL A 78 -9.38 -2.63 -1.76
CA VAL A 78 -8.60 -2.85 -0.54
C VAL A 78 -9.25 -2.14 0.64
N GLU A 79 -9.80 -0.94 0.46
CA GLU A 79 -10.55 -0.22 1.50
C GLU A 79 -11.70 -1.07 2.05
N LYS A 80 -12.57 -1.60 1.17
CA LYS A 80 -13.69 -2.46 1.55
C LYS A 80 -13.23 -3.73 2.26
N PHE A 81 -12.18 -4.35 1.74
CA PHE A 81 -11.58 -5.54 2.31
C PHE A 81 -11.04 -5.28 3.72
N ILE A 82 -10.21 -4.26 3.89
CA ILE A 82 -9.61 -3.89 5.17
C ILE A 82 -10.69 -3.51 6.19
N LYS A 83 -11.69 -2.73 5.78
CA LYS A 83 -12.84 -2.40 6.64
C LYS A 83 -13.51 -3.65 7.20
N LYS A 84 -13.73 -4.65 6.34
CA LYS A 84 -14.37 -5.91 6.70
C LYS A 84 -13.50 -6.77 7.62
N VAL A 85 -12.21 -6.93 7.29
CA VAL A 85 -11.28 -7.81 8.02
C VAL A 85 -10.95 -7.26 9.41
N TYR A 86 -10.74 -5.95 9.54
CA TYR A 86 -10.43 -5.30 10.81
C TYR A 86 -11.65 -4.76 11.54
N THR A 87 -12.86 -5.01 11.00
CA THR A 87 -14.14 -4.57 11.58
C THR A 87 -14.13 -3.08 11.95
N SER A 88 -13.55 -2.25 11.10
CA SER A 88 -13.40 -0.82 11.38
C SER A 88 -14.68 -0.06 11.02
N ASP A 89 -14.94 1.03 11.75
CA ASP A 89 -16.12 1.88 11.53
C ASP A 89 -15.95 2.72 10.25
N ALA A 90 -14.72 3.18 9.99
CA ALA A 90 -14.33 3.97 8.84
C ALA A 90 -12.86 3.72 8.45
N LEU A 91 -12.39 4.44 7.43
CA LEU A 91 -10.98 4.52 7.06
C LEU A 91 -10.61 5.99 6.77
N ASN A 92 -9.39 6.39 7.10
CA ASN A 92 -8.73 7.48 6.39
C ASN A 92 -8.12 6.92 5.11
N VAL A 93 -8.43 7.57 3.98
CA VAL A 93 -7.84 7.30 2.68
C VAL A 93 -7.01 8.53 2.32
N ALA A 94 -5.69 8.40 2.26
CA ALA A 94 -4.79 9.55 2.09
C ALA A 94 -3.72 9.28 1.03
N ILE A 95 -3.53 10.26 0.14
CA ILE A 95 -2.43 10.28 -0.83
C ILE A 95 -1.69 11.59 -0.61
N GLN A 96 -0.39 11.50 -0.32
CA GLN A 96 0.48 12.67 -0.23
C GLN A 96 1.15 12.84 -1.58
N ASP A 97 0.52 13.62 -2.45
CA ASP A 97 0.95 13.82 -3.83
C ASP A 97 2.00 14.93 -3.92
N GLY A 98 3.28 14.54 -3.87
CA GLY A 98 4.43 15.45 -3.88
C GLY A 98 4.94 15.86 -2.49
N VAL A 99 6.17 16.40 -2.46
CA VAL A 99 6.92 16.72 -1.23
C VAL A 99 6.15 17.65 -0.29
N ALA A 100 5.53 18.69 -0.84
CA ALA A 100 4.76 19.68 -0.08
C ALA A 100 3.52 19.08 0.59
N ALA A 101 3.00 17.96 0.08
CA ALA A 101 1.87 17.24 0.65
C ALA A 101 2.27 16.22 1.73
N GLY A 102 3.56 16.10 2.07
CA GLY A 102 4.02 15.14 3.08
C GLY A 102 4.70 13.88 2.52
N GLN A 103 4.80 13.73 1.19
CA GLN A 103 5.39 12.55 0.58
C GLN A 103 6.83 12.30 1.05
N SER A 104 7.14 11.06 1.46
CA SER A 104 8.51 10.65 1.80
C SER A 104 9.17 9.74 0.76
N VAL A 105 8.39 8.86 0.12
CA VAL A 105 8.85 7.98 -0.96
C VAL A 105 8.37 8.54 -2.30
N PRO A 106 9.27 8.81 -3.26
CA PRO A 106 8.91 9.37 -4.57
C PRO A 106 8.32 8.30 -5.50
N HIS A 107 7.20 7.73 -5.06
CA HIS A 107 6.40 6.74 -5.77
C HIS A 107 4.98 6.87 -5.24
N VAL A 108 3.99 7.12 -6.09
CA VAL A 108 2.58 7.22 -5.69
C VAL A 108 2.18 6.07 -4.77
N HIS A 109 1.58 6.39 -3.63
CA HIS A 109 1.00 5.40 -2.73
C HIS A 109 -0.19 6.00 -1.99
N CYS A 110 -1.22 5.19 -1.80
CA CYS A 110 -2.39 5.53 -1.00
C CYS A 110 -2.33 4.81 0.33
N HIS A 111 -2.41 5.56 1.42
CA HIS A 111 -2.61 5.04 2.76
C HIS A 111 -4.07 4.68 2.96
N LEU A 112 -4.31 3.48 3.48
CA LEU A 112 -5.60 3.03 3.97
C LEU A 112 -5.45 2.72 5.45
N ILE A 113 -6.06 3.57 6.29
CA ILE A 113 -5.87 3.56 7.74
C ILE A 113 -7.22 3.30 8.41
N PRO A 114 -7.45 2.11 9.00
CA PRO A 114 -8.66 1.80 9.76
C PRO A 114 -8.94 2.79 10.88
N ARG A 115 -10.21 3.18 11.05
CA ARG A 115 -10.66 4.12 12.10
C ARG A 115 -11.79 3.51 12.92
N TYR A 116 -11.79 3.84 14.21
CA TYR A 116 -12.80 3.38 15.17
C TYR A 116 -13.38 4.57 15.94
N LEU A 117 -14.69 4.59 16.19
CA LEU A 117 -15.36 5.73 16.84
C LEU A 117 -14.78 6.11 18.22
N LYS A 118 -14.11 5.17 18.88
CA LYS A 118 -13.49 5.35 20.19
C LYS A 118 -11.96 5.31 20.16
N ASP A 119 -11.35 5.48 18.99
CA ASP A 119 -9.90 5.48 18.84
C ASP A 119 -9.22 6.75 19.38
N GLY A 120 -9.99 7.82 19.59
CA GLY A 120 -9.50 9.07 20.17
C GLY A 120 -8.61 9.90 19.24
N TRP A 121 -8.40 9.47 18.00
CA TRP A 121 -7.50 10.16 17.06
C TRP A 121 -8.11 11.42 16.47
N GLY A 122 -9.43 11.47 16.26
CA GLY A 122 -10.09 12.58 15.57
C GLY A 122 -9.40 12.92 14.24
N ASP A 123 -9.13 14.20 14.01
CA ASP A 123 -8.32 14.72 12.88
C ASP A 123 -6.80 14.71 13.18
N GLY A 124 -6.37 14.39 14.40
CA GLY A 124 -4.95 14.29 14.77
C GLY A 124 -4.19 13.19 14.01
N ILE A 125 -4.91 12.29 13.33
CA ILE A 125 -4.32 11.26 12.46
C ILE A 125 -3.43 11.84 11.35
N TYR A 126 -3.70 13.07 10.90
CA TYR A 126 -2.89 13.72 9.86
C TYR A 126 -1.52 14.16 10.38
N GLN A 127 -1.43 14.60 11.64
CA GLN A 127 -0.14 14.93 12.28
C GLN A 127 0.73 13.67 12.40
N VAL A 128 0.09 12.57 12.82
CA VAL A 128 0.71 11.25 13.00
C VAL A 128 1.16 10.66 11.67
N LEU A 129 0.43 10.94 10.58
CA LEU A 129 0.81 10.57 9.21
C LEU A 129 2.01 11.38 8.73
N GLU A 130 2.03 12.70 8.96
CA GLU A 130 3.15 13.57 8.66
C GLU A 130 4.44 13.13 9.40
N GLU A 131 4.35 12.83 10.68
CA GLU A 131 5.47 12.34 11.49
C GLU A 131 6.02 11.00 10.98
N ASN A 132 5.13 10.09 10.57
CA ASN A 132 5.50 8.76 10.06
C ASN A 132 6.32 8.83 8.77
N GLU A 133 5.95 9.76 7.91
CA GLU A 133 6.58 10.02 6.61
C GLU A 133 7.84 10.87 6.79
N GLY A 134 7.83 11.78 7.77
CA GLY A 134 8.94 12.68 8.09
C GLY A 134 10.26 11.98 8.44
N LEU A 135 10.21 10.77 9.02
CA LEU A 135 11.41 10.03 9.43
C LEU A 135 12.25 9.49 8.26
N MET A 136 11.68 9.35 7.05
CA MET A 136 12.41 8.85 5.87
C MET A 136 13.16 9.97 5.11
N ARG A 137 13.10 11.20 5.62
CA ARG A 137 13.58 12.39 4.93
C ARG A 137 14.99 12.75 5.38
N GLY A 138 15.96 12.63 4.46
CA GLY A 138 17.39 12.88 4.69
C GLY A 138 17.76 14.34 5.03
N LYS A 139 19.06 14.66 4.95
CA LYS A 139 19.68 15.93 5.43
C LYS A 139 19.02 17.23 4.95
N TRP A 140 18.43 17.25 3.75
CA TRP A 140 17.77 18.43 3.18
C TRP A 140 16.46 18.80 3.92
N TRP A 141 15.73 17.81 4.44
CA TRP A 141 14.49 18.01 5.18
C TRP A 141 14.71 18.47 6.62
N LEU A 142 15.78 17.98 7.27
CA LEU A 142 16.22 18.46 8.59
C LEU A 142 16.40 19.99 8.62
N GLN A 143 16.96 20.58 7.55
CA GLN A 143 17.15 22.03 7.45
C GLN A 143 15.83 22.82 7.34
N VAL A 144 14.80 22.23 6.74
CA VAL A 144 13.48 22.85 6.60
C VAL A 144 12.65 22.68 7.87
N CYS A 145 12.72 21.51 8.52
CA CYS A 145 12.04 21.26 9.80
C CYS A 145 12.60 22.07 10.97
N GLU A 146 13.92 22.32 11.01
CA GLU A 146 14.56 23.12 12.06
C GLU A 146 14.05 24.56 12.07
N ALA A 147 13.60 25.07 10.91
CA ALA A 147 12.92 26.36 10.79
C ALA A 147 11.43 26.33 11.23
N MET A 148 10.81 25.15 11.39
CA MET A 148 9.36 24.97 11.59
C MET A 148 8.96 24.30 12.92
N GLN A 149 9.91 23.94 13.80
CA GLN A 149 9.66 23.39 15.15
C GLN A 149 8.72 22.15 15.20
N VAL A 150 8.90 21.19 14.29
CA VAL A 150 8.11 19.94 14.26
C VAL A 150 8.69 18.92 15.25
N ALA A 151 7.83 18.30 16.07
CA ALA A 151 8.21 17.30 17.07
C ALA A 151 8.69 15.99 16.44
N LYS A 152 9.62 15.29 17.12
CA LYS A 152 10.10 13.96 16.73
C LYS A 152 9.31 12.89 17.49
N ASP A 153 8.70 11.96 16.75
CA ASP A 153 8.05 10.79 17.34
C ASP A 153 9.07 9.65 17.55
N GLU A 154 9.52 9.48 18.79
CA GLU A 154 10.53 8.49 19.20
C GLU A 154 9.94 7.16 19.71
N GLU A 155 8.61 6.99 19.73
CA GLU A 155 7.99 5.80 20.34
C GLU A 155 7.58 4.70 19.34
N ARG A 156 7.53 4.99 18.03
CA ARG A 156 7.17 4.00 16.99
C ARG A 156 8.39 3.24 16.44
N LYS A 157 8.49 1.95 16.79
CA LYS A 157 9.54 1.04 16.29
C LYS A 157 9.15 0.38 14.96
N GLU A 158 10.14 0.24 14.08
CA GLU A 158 10.00 -0.55 12.84
C GLU A 158 9.60 -1.98 13.15
N ARG A 159 8.65 -2.51 12.38
CA ARG A 159 8.30 -3.92 12.46
C ARG A 159 9.41 -4.76 11.83
N THR A 160 9.62 -5.96 12.36
CA THR A 160 10.53 -6.90 11.74
C THR A 160 9.94 -7.44 10.44
N MET A 161 10.80 -7.83 9.50
CA MET A 161 10.37 -8.43 8.23
C MET A 161 9.48 -9.66 8.44
N GLU A 162 9.83 -10.51 9.41
CA GLU A 162 9.04 -11.71 9.75
C GLU A 162 7.59 -11.35 10.16
N VAL A 163 7.40 -10.27 10.92
CA VAL A 163 6.06 -9.82 11.32
C VAL A 163 5.27 -9.33 10.10
N MET A 164 5.93 -8.57 9.22
CA MET A 164 5.28 -8.07 8.00
C MET A 164 4.89 -9.21 7.05
N GLU A 165 5.76 -10.21 6.89
CA GLU A 165 5.49 -11.37 6.03
C GLU A 165 4.31 -12.17 6.54
N LYS A 166 4.26 -12.44 7.85
CA LYS A 166 3.13 -13.14 8.48
C LYS A 166 1.81 -12.37 8.30
N GLU A 167 1.84 -11.05 8.46
CA GLU A 167 0.64 -10.22 8.23
C GLU A 167 0.21 -10.22 6.77
N ALA A 168 1.15 -10.06 5.83
CA ALA A 168 0.87 -10.08 4.40
C ALA A 168 0.29 -11.42 3.97
N GLU A 169 0.82 -12.53 4.47
CA GLU A 169 0.36 -13.88 4.16
C GLU A 169 -1.02 -14.16 4.75
N TRP A 170 -1.27 -13.69 5.98
CA TRP A 170 -2.60 -13.73 6.58
C TRP A 170 -3.63 -12.90 5.80
N LEU A 171 -3.30 -11.65 5.44
CA LEU A 171 -4.17 -10.80 4.63
C LEU A 171 -4.40 -11.38 3.23
N LYS A 172 -3.39 -12.02 2.64
CA LYS A 172 -3.54 -12.70 1.34
C LYS A 172 -4.55 -13.84 1.40
N GLY A 173 -4.50 -14.64 2.49
CA GLY A 173 -5.51 -15.68 2.75
C GLY A 173 -6.92 -15.08 2.88
N LYS A 174 -7.06 -14.05 3.72
CA LYS A 174 -8.33 -13.35 3.94
C LYS A 174 -8.86 -12.68 2.68
N MET A 175 -7.99 -12.10 1.86
CA MET A 175 -8.34 -11.44 0.61
C MET A 175 -8.89 -12.45 -0.40
N LYS A 176 -8.28 -13.63 -0.47
CA LYS A 176 -8.77 -14.73 -1.31
C LYS A 176 -10.18 -15.17 -0.89
N GLU A 177 -10.40 -15.39 0.40
CA GLU A 177 -11.72 -15.72 0.96
C GLU A 177 -12.76 -14.64 0.60
N TRP A 178 -12.43 -13.38 0.84
CA TRP A 178 -13.33 -12.25 0.59
C TRP A 178 -13.68 -12.05 -0.90
N LEU A 179 -12.70 -12.23 -1.80
CA LEU A 179 -12.94 -12.16 -3.24
C LEU A 179 -13.85 -13.30 -3.74
N LEU A 180 -13.71 -14.50 -3.16
CA LEU A 180 -14.58 -15.64 -3.46
C LEU A 180 -16.03 -15.37 -2.99
N GLU A 181 -16.20 -14.88 -1.77
CA GLU A 181 -17.51 -14.56 -1.19
C GLU A 181 -18.24 -13.42 -1.93
N SER A 182 -17.49 -12.41 -2.37
CA SER A 182 -18.06 -11.25 -3.06
C SER A 182 -18.41 -11.50 -4.54
N GLY A 183 -18.10 -12.69 -5.07
CA GLY A 183 -18.25 -13.00 -6.50
C GLY A 183 -17.33 -12.17 -7.40
N GLN A 184 -16.36 -11.46 -6.82
CA GLN A 184 -15.37 -10.65 -7.54
C GLN A 184 -14.11 -11.45 -7.88
N TRP A 185 -14.04 -12.71 -7.46
CA TRP A 185 -13.01 -13.63 -7.88
C TRP A 185 -13.12 -13.90 -9.39
N LYS A 186 -12.26 -13.25 -10.16
CA LYS A 186 -11.94 -13.66 -11.52
C LYS A 186 -10.70 -14.55 -11.44
N ASN A 187 -10.74 -15.73 -12.06
CA ASN A 187 -9.53 -16.54 -12.20
C ASN A 187 -8.41 -15.66 -12.79
N GLU A 188 -7.21 -15.80 -12.24
CA GLU A 188 -6.01 -15.00 -12.56
C GLU A 188 -5.46 -15.29 -13.98
N TYR A 189 -6.31 -15.74 -14.91
CA TYR A 189 -5.99 -16.12 -16.29
C TYR A 189 -6.96 -15.56 -17.36
N ASP A 190 -7.90 -14.68 -17.00
CA ASP A 190 -8.83 -14.02 -17.95
C ASP A 190 -8.41 -12.58 -18.32
N CYS A 191 -7.10 -12.31 -18.30
CA CYS A 191 -6.48 -11.05 -18.77
C CYS A 191 -5.45 -11.35 -19.85
#